data_AF-A0A7S0BTE2-F1
#
_entry.id   AF-A0A7S0BTE2-F1
#
_cell.length_a   1.000
_cell.length_b   1.000
_cell.length_c   1.000
_cell.angle_alpha   90.00
_cell.angle_beta   90.00
_cell.angle_gamma   90.00
#
_symmetry.space_group_name_H-M   'P 1'
#
loop_
_entity.id
_entity.type
_entity.pdbx_description
1 polymer ?
#
loop_
_entity_poly.entity_id
_entity_poly.type
_entity_poly.pdbx_seq_one_letter_code
_entity_poly.pdbx_strand_id
1 'polypeptide(L)'
;IIPVVMAGVLGIYGLIVAVILVGQVTEGDYPYFSGFAHLASGLANGLSGLAAGICIGIVGDAGVRATAQQPKLFVGVILILIFAEALALYGLIVALILAGKNGTSC
;
A
#
# COMPACT_ATOMS: atom_id res chain seq x y z
N ILE A 1 1.19 16.91 -11.51
CA ILE A 1 -0.10 16.29 -11.13
C ILE A 1 -0.02 14.77 -10.95
N ILE A 2 0.75 14.05 -11.78
CA ILE A 2 0.89 12.59 -11.70
C ILE A 2 1.31 12.10 -10.29
N PRO A 3 2.30 12.71 -9.59
CA PRO A 3 2.67 12.25 -8.25
C PRO A 3 1.54 12.39 -7.21
N VAL A 4 0.68 13.40 -7.37
CA VAL A 4 -0.46 13.64 -6.47
C VAL A 4 -1.53 12.57 -6.66
N VAL A 5 -1.84 12.22 -7.91
CA VAL A 5 -2.80 11.15 -8.20
C VAL A 5 -2.27 9.82 -7.68
N MET A 6 -0.98 9.53 -7.88
CA MET A 6 -0.34 8.32 -7.35
C MET A 6 -0.40 8.25 -5.83
N ALA A 7 -0.15 9.34 -5.12
CA ALA A 7 -0.32 9.39 -3.66
C ALA A 7 -1.77 9.08 -3.22
N GLY A 8 -2.77 9.50 -4.01
CA GLY A 8 -4.18 9.20 -3.75
C GLY A 8 -4.51 7.71 -3.84
N VAL A 9 -3.91 6.98 -4.79
CA VAL A 9 -4.16 5.54 -4.99
C VAL A 9 -3.70 4.71 -3.77
N LEU A 10 -2.63 5.12 -3.09
CA LEU A 10 -2.16 4.44 -1.88
C LEU A 10 -3.21 4.42 -0.76
N GLY A 11 -4.03 5.48 -0.65
CA GLY A 11 -5.14 5.52 0.30
C GLY A 11 -6.21 4.48 0.00
N ILE A 12 -6.43 4.18 -1.29
CA ILE A 12 -7.41 3.18 -1.74
C ILE A 12 -6.96 1.77 -1.34
N TYR A 13 -5.66 1.47 -1.40
CA TYR A 13 -5.14 0.17 -0.93
C TYR A 13 -5.41 -0.06 0.56
N GLY A 14 -5.24 0.97 1.39
CA GLY A 14 -5.61 0.92 2.81
C GLY A 14 -7.09 0.64 3.01
N LEU A 15 -7.95 1.35 2.27
CA LEU A 15 -9.39 1.18 2.33
C LEU A 15 -9.84 -0.23 1.92
N ILE A 16 -9.26 -0.78 0.85
CA ILE A 16 -9.57 -2.14 0.37
C ILE A 16 -9.31 -3.18 1.47
N VAL A 17 -8.15 -3.12 2.11
CA VAL A 17 -7.81 -4.05 3.21
C VAL A 17 -8.76 -3.87 4.40
N ALA A 18 -9.08 -2.64 4.77
CA ALA A 18 -10.01 -2.36 5.87
C ALA A 18 -11.40 -2.94 5.61
N VAL A 19 -11.95 -2.75 4.41
CA VAL A 19 -13.28 -3.26 4.04
C VAL A 19 -13.31 -4.79 4.01
N ILE A 20 -12.26 -5.43 3.51
CA ILE A 20 -12.15 -6.90 3.51
C ILE A 20 -12.11 -7.44 4.94
N LEU A 21 -11.28 -6.85 5.81
CA LEU A 21 -11.17 -7.29 7.20
C LEU A 21 -12.49 -7.13 7.97
N VAL A 22 -13.20 -6.02 7.79
CA VAL A 22 -14.52 -5.82 8.40
C VAL A 22 -15.52 -6.91 7.99
N GLY A 23 -15.46 -7.39 6.75
CA GLY A 23 -16.31 -8.49 6.28
C GLY A 23 -15.95 -9.86 6.88
N GLN A 24 -14.78 -10.02 7.48
CA GLN A 24 -14.28 -11.29 8.05
C GLN A 24 -14.34 -11.33 9.58
N VAL A 25 -14.60 -10.20 10.24
CA VAL A 25 -14.77 -10.15 11.70
C VAL A 25 -16.15 -10.69 12.05
N THR A 26 -16.17 -11.80 12.80
CA THR A 26 -17.40 -12.41 13.32
C THR A 26 -17.51 -12.17 14.83
N GLU A 27 -18.72 -11.90 15.32
CA GLU A 27 -19.00 -11.66 16.75
C GLU A 27 -18.98 -12.96 17.61
N GLY A 28 -18.58 -14.09 17.02
CA GLY A 28 -18.57 -15.41 17.64
C GLY A 28 -17.17 -15.90 18.00
N ASP A 29 -16.88 -17.16 17.69
CA ASP A 29 -15.61 -17.83 18.00
C ASP A 29 -14.47 -17.29 17.12
N TYR A 30 -13.80 -16.24 17.62
CA TYR A 30 -12.70 -15.57 16.94
C TYR A 30 -11.37 -16.02 17.55
N PRO A 31 -10.64 -16.96 16.90
CA PRO A 31 -9.41 -17.48 17.47
C PRO A 31 -8.34 -16.38 17.58
N TYR A 32 -7.52 -16.42 18.62
CA TYR A 32 -6.43 -15.44 18.80
C TYR A 32 -5.52 -15.35 17.57
N PHE A 33 -5.35 -16.45 16.84
CA PHE A 33 -4.59 -16.50 15.59
C PHE A 33 -5.20 -15.60 14.49
N SER A 34 -6.52 -15.61 14.29
CA SER A 34 -7.15 -14.70 13.30
C SER A 34 -7.04 -13.25 13.76
N GLY A 35 -7.14 -12.99 15.06
CA GLY A 35 -6.90 -11.67 15.65
C GLY A 35 -5.53 -11.09 15.31
N PHE A 36 -4.47 -11.84 15.58
CA PHE A 36 -3.13 -11.40 15.24
C PHE A 36 -2.89 -11.36 13.72
N ALA A 37 -3.48 -12.26 12.94
CA ALA A 37 -3.39 -12.24 11.48
C ALA A 37 -4.04 -10.98 10.87
N HIS A 38 -5.21 -10.57 11.36
CA HIS A 38 -5.89 -9.35 10.90
C HIS A 38 -5.16 -8.06 11.32
N LEU A 39 -4.57 -8.04 12.52
CA LEU A 39 -3.72 -6.93 12.94
C LEU A 39 -2.46 -6.85 12.08
N ALA A 40 -1.81 -7.99 11.82
CA ALA A 40 -0.60 -8.06 11.02
C ALA A 40 -0.86 -7.69 9.55
N SER A 41 -2.01 -8.08 8.97
CA SER A 41 -2.37 -7.71 7.60
C SER A 41 -2.59 -6.20 7.45
N GLY A 42 -3.31 -5.57 8.39
CA GLY A 42 -3.49 -4.12 8.41
C GLY A 42 -2.17 -3.36 8.55
N LEU A 43 -1.30 -3.79 9.47
CA LEU A 43 0.02 -3.18 9.67
C LEU A 43 0.96 -3.36 8.46
N ALA A 44 0.96 -4.53 7.83
CA ALA A 44 1.82 -4.82 6.67
C ALA A 44 1.51 -3.87 5.51
N ASN A 45 0.23 -3.71 5.14
CA ASN A 45 -0.19 -2.80 4.08
C ASN A 45 -0.06 -1.32 4.47
N GLY A 46 -0.36 -0.97 5.72
CA GLY A 46 -0.27 0.41 6.22
C GLY A 46 1.16 0.95 6.23
N LEU A 47 2.11 0.16 6.75
CA LEU A 47 3.51 0.57 6.84
C LEU A 47 4.20 0.57 5.47
N SER A 48 3.89 -0.38 4.59
CA SER A 48 4.39 -0.37 3.21
C SER A 48 3.84 0.82 2.41
N GLY A 49 2.55 1.14 2.58
CA GLY A 49 1.92 2.30 1.97
C GLY A 49 2.54 3.60 2.46
N LEU A 50 2.81 3.73 3.76
CA LEU A 50 3.49 4.91 4.29
C LEU A 50 4.89 5.10 3.68
N ALA A 51 5.69 4.03 3.61
CA ALA A 51 7.03 4.07 3.02
C ALA A 51 6.98 4.45 1.52
N ALA A 52 6.06 3.85 0.77
CA ALA A 52 5.85 4.18 -0.64
C ALA A 52 5.40 5.64 -0.83
N GLY A 53 4.51 6.15 0.01
CA GLY A 53 4.02 7.53 -0.03
C GLY A 53 5.14 8.55 0.23
N ILE A 54 6.03 8.28 1.19
CA ILE A 54 7.21 9.13 1.46
C ILE A 54 8.14 9.12 0.24
N CYS A 55 8.40 7.96 -0.35
CA CYS A 55 9.21 7.84 -1.55
C CYS A 55 8.63 8.65 -2.73
N ILE A 56 7.34 8.49 -3.02
CA ILE A 56 6.62 9.21 -4.08
C ILE A 56 6.65 10.73 -3.84
N GLY A 57 6.50 11.17 -2.59
CA GLY A 57 6.56 12.58 -2.22
C GLY A 57 7.93 13.22 -2.52
N ILE A 58 9.01 12.55 -2.09
CA ILE A 58 10.38 13.05 -2.28
C ILE A 58 10.79 13.01 -3.76
N VAL A 59 10.52 11.89 -4.44
CA VAL A 59 10.81 11.74 -5.88
C VAL A 59 9.95 12.70 -6.71
N GLY A 60 8.69 12.91 -6.32
CA GLY A 60 7.78 13.84 -6.97
C GLY A 60 8.26 15.29 -6.90
N ASP A 61 8.68 15.76 -5.72
CA ASP A 61 9.22 17.12 -5.56
C ASP A 61 10.49 17.35 -6.39
N ALA A 62 11.47 16.46 -6.25
CA ALA A 62 12.72 16.54 -7.00
C ALA A 62 12.50 16.38 -8.51
N GLY A 63 11.63 15.45 -8.90
CA GLY A 63 11.34 15.10 -10.29
C GLY A 63 10.62 16.21 -11.05
N VAL A 64 9.67 16.91 -10.42
CA VAL A 64 8.98 18.05 -11.04
C VAL A 64 9.95 19.22 -11.25
N ARG A 65 10.81 19.51 -10.25
CA ARG A 65 11.84 20.57 -10.36
C ARG A 65 12.85 20.25 -11.45
N ALA A 66 13.28 19.00 -11.59
CA ALA A 66 14.19 18.57 -12.65
C ALA A 66 13.55 18.61 -14.05
N THR A 67 12.29 18.21 -14.16
CA THR A 67 11.53 18.25 -15.44
C THR A 67 11.35 19.68 -15.94
N ALA A 68 11.21 20.65 -15.02
CA ALA A 68 11.12 22.07 -15.38
C ALA A 68 12.42 22.59 -16.04
N GLN A 69 13.58 22.03 -15.69
CA GLN A 69 14.88 22.39 -16.28
C GLN A 69 15.16 21.61 -17.59
N GLN A 70 14.76 20.34 -17.65
CA GLN A 70 14.97 19.47 -18.82
C GLN A 70 13.73 18.59 -19.06
N PRO A 71 12.90 18.91 -20.07
CA PRO A 71 11.64 18.16 -20.30
C PRO A 71 11.87 16.71 -20.71
N LYS A 72 13.05 16.36 -21.25
CA LYS A 72 13.43 14.98 -21.60
C LYS A 72 13.51 14.04 -20.38
N LEU A 73 13.67 14.58 -19.16
CA LEU A 73 13.74 13.79 -17.94
C LEU A 73 12.37 13.24 -17.48
N PHE A 74 11.28 13.73 -18.06
CA PHE A 74 9.91 13.40 -17.64
C PHE A 74 9.65 11.88 -17.59
N VAL A 75 10.08 11.15 -18.63
CA VAL A 75 9.89 9.70 -18.72
C VAL A 75 10.67 8.96 -17.63
N GLY A 76 11.88 9.42 -17.30
CA GLY A 76 12.71 8.84 -16.26
C GLY A 76 12.09 9.01 -14.86
N VAL A 77 11.52 10.18 -14.58
CA VAL A 77 10.80 10.43 -13.32
C VAL A 77 9.58 9.51 -13.18
N ILE A 78 8.81 9.31 -14.25
CA ILE A 78 7.67 8.39 -14.24
C ILE A 78 8.11 6.95 -13.95
N LEU A 79 9.19 6.48 -14.57
CA LEU A 79 9.70 5.13 -14.33
C LEU A 79 10.04 4.89 -12.86
N ILE A 80 10.69 5.86 -12.22
CA ILE A 80 11.02 5.79 -10.78
C ILE A 80 9.75 5.77 -9.92
N LEU A 81 8.75 6.59 -10.27
CA LEU A 81 7.47 6.63 -9.54
C LEU A 81 6.70 5.31 -9.61
N ILE A 82 6.75 4.58 -10.74
CA ILE A 82 6.12 3.26 -10.87
C ILE A 82 6.81 2.23 -9.96
N PHE A 83 8.14 2.24 -9.88
CA PHE A 83 8.86 1.36 -8.95
C PHE A 83 8.58 1.69 -7.48
N ALA A 84 8.39 2.98 -7.16
CA ALA A 84 7.99 3.39 -5.81
C ALA A 84 6.57 2.89 -5.45
N GLU A 85 5.64 2.92 -6.40
CA GLU A 85 4.27 2.40 -6.21
C GLU A 85 4.25 0.88 -5.95
N ALA A 86 5.09 0.11 -6.66
CA ALA A 86 5.16 -1.34 -6.52
C ALA A 86 5.41 -1.79 -5.06
N LEU A 87 6.11 -0.97 -4.26
CA LEU A 87 6.33 -1.22 -2.83
C LEU A 87 5.02 -1.30 -2.03
N ALA A 88 4.04 -0.45 -2.35
CA ALA A 88 2.74 -0.48 -1.71
C ALA A 88 1.92 -1.72 -2.15
N LEU A 89 1.99 -2.06 -3.43
CA LEU A 89 1.32 -3.25 -3.97
C LEU A 89 1.83 -4.55 -3.33
N TYR A 90 3.12 -4.64 -3.03
CA TYR A 90 3.66 -5.81 -2.33
C TYR A 90 3.08 -5.96 -0.93
N GLY A 91 2.92 -4.87 -0.17
CA GLY A 91 2.28 -4.92 1.15
C GLY A 91 0.80 -5.26 1.08
N LEU A 92 0.08 -4.78 0.06
CA LEU A 92 -1.32 -5.15 -0.20
C LEU A 92 -1.45 -6.67 -0.41
N ILE A 93 -0.60 -7.26 -1.26
CA ILE A 93 -0.63 -8.70 -1.54
C ILE A 93 -0.38 -9.50 -0.26
N VAL A 94 0.62 -9.12 0.54
CA VAL A 94 0.92 -9.78 1.82
C VAL A 94 -0.26 -9.68 2.79
N ALA A 95 -0.89 -8.51 2.88
CA ALA A 95 -2.06 -8.30 3.71
C ALA A 95 -3.24 -9.20 3.30
N LEU A 96 -3.50 -9.34 2.00
CA LEU A 96 -4.57 -10.21 1.49
C LEU A 96 -4.31 -11.69 1.79
N ILE A 97 -3.06 -12.15 1.68
CA ILE A 97 -2.69 -13.54 2.00
C ILE A 97 -2.88 -13.82 3.50
N LEU A 98 -2.49 -12.86 4.36
CA LEU A 98 -2.67 -12.96 5.81
C LEU A 98 -4.15 -12.95 6.22
N ALA A 99 -4.95 -12.06 5.61
CA ALA A 99 -6.38 -11.97 5.85
C ALA A 99 -7.16 -13.22 5.35
N GLY A 100 -6.67 -13.87 4.29
CA GLY A 100 -7.26 -15.10 3.76
C GLY A 100 -6.93 -16.35 4.58
N LYS A 101 -5.95 -16.32 5.49
CA LYS A 101 -5.56 -17.47 6.29
C LYS A 101 -6.42 -17.58 7.56
N ASN A 102 -7.66 -18.03 7.37
CA ASN A 102 -8.54 -18.40 8.46
C ASN A 102 -8.01 -19.67 9.14
N GLY A 103 -7.90 -19.64 10.47
CA GLY A 103 -7.38 -20.75 11.27
C GLY A 103 -8.32 -21.96 11.26
N THR A 104 -8.39 -22.69 10.14
CA THR A 104 -8.84 -24.07 10.18
C THR A 104 -7.69 -24.94 10.66
N SER A 105 -7.92 -25.54 11.82
CA SER A 105 -7.21 -26.68 12.41
C SER A 105 -5.92 -26.35 13.17
N CYS A 106 -6.05 -26.28 14.49
CA CYS A 106 -5.60 -27.38 15.36
C CYS A 106 -6.78 -27.84 16.21
#